data_AF-A0A7W1QL45-F1
#
_entry.id   AF-A0A7W1QL45-F1
#
_cell.length_a   1.000
_cell.length_b   1.000
_cell.length_c   1.000
_cell.angle_alpha   90.00
_cell.angle_beta   90.00
_cell.angle_gamma   90.00
#
_symmetry.space_group_name_H-M   'P 1'
#
loop_
_entity.id
_entity.type
_entity.pdbx_description
1 polymer ?
#
loop_
_entity_poly.entity_id
_entity_poly.type
_entity_poly.pdbx_seq_one_letter_code
_entity_poly.pdbx_strand_id
1 'polypeptide(L)' 'MNQSMMVEAEPDRFFVPPYVGPSGWIGVWLDAAVAWEDLDDLLRDAYVLVAPKRLGASVLPR' A
#
# COMPACT_ATOMS: atom_id res chain seq x y z
N MET A 1 -7.58 4.87 -2.40
CA MET A 1 -7.13 5.06 -1.01
C MET A 1 -6.72 6.51 -0.80
N ASN A 2 -7.06 7.08 0.36
CA ASN A 2 -6.54 8.38 0.79
C ASN A 2 -5.47 8.12 1.86
N GLN A 3 -4.22 8.48 1.56
CA GLN A 3 -3.06 8.26 2.42
C GLN A 3 -3.26 8.80 3.84
N SER A 4 -3.79 10.02 3.97
CA SER A 4 -4.00 10.67 5.28
C SER A 4 -4.98 9.88 6.14
N MET A 5 -6.06 9.40 5.53
CA MET A 5 -7.10 8.64 6.24
C MET A 5 -6.57 7.31 6.78
N MET A 6 -5.69 6.63 6.04
CA MET A 6 -5.10 5.36 6.48
C MET A 6 -4.15 5.56 7.66
N VAL A 7 -3.30 6.58 7.59
CA VAL A 7 -2.37 6.91 8.69
C VAL A 7 -3.13 7.38 9.93
N GLU A 8 -4.22 8.13 9.77
CA GLU A 8 -5.07 8.56 10.90
C GLU A 8 -5.84 7.39 11.53
N ALA A 9 -6.32 6.44 10.73
CA ALA A 9 -7.09 5.30 11.21
C ALA A 9 -6.22 4.23 11.91
N GLU A 10 -5.02 3.96 11.37
CA GLU A 10 -4.13 2.90 11.88
C GLU A 10 -2.67 3.39 11.95
N PRO A 11 -2.34 4.36 12.84
CA PRO A 11 -1.01 4.96 12.91
C PRO A 11 0.11 3.98 13.36
N ASP A 12 -0.25 2.91 14.06
CA ASP A 12 0.69 1.85 14.46
C ASP A 12 1.02 0.89 13.31
N ARG A 13 0.26 0.96 12.20
CA ARG A 13 0.43 0.11 11.01
C ARG A 13 0.99 0.89 9.83
N PHE A 14 0.54 2.14 9.67
CA PHE A 14 0.86 2.97 8.51
C PHE A 14 1.58 4.25 8.87
N PHE A 15 2.42 4.73 7.95
CA PHE A 15 3.08 6.03 8.07
C PHE A 15 3.26 6.69 6.70
N VAL A 16 3.58 7.99 6.70
CA VAL A 16 3.96 8.71 5.49
C VAL A 16 5.48 8.58 5.28
N PRO A 17 5.95 7.87 4.23
CA PRO A 17 7.37 7.65 4.03
C PRO A 17 8.10 8.94 3.61
N PRO A 18 9.35 9.13 4.05
CA PRO A 18 10.18 10.24 3.57
C PRO A 18 10.29 10.21 2.03
N TYR A 19 10.32 11.40 1.42
CA TYR A 19 10.51 11.65 -0.02
C TYR A 19 9.37 11.20 -0.95
N VAL A 20 8.86 9.98 -0.81
CA VAL A 20 7.81 9.44 -1.68
C VAL A 20 6.40 9.65 -1.11
N GLY A 21 6.31 10.02 0.16
CA GLY A 21 5.05 10.38 0.83
C GLY A 21 4.26 11.48 0.13
N PRO A 22 4.87 12.62 -0.27
CA PRO A 22 4.19 13.67 -1.04
C PRO A 22 3.65 13.21 -2.41
N SER A 23 4.16 12.09 -2.95
CA SER A 23 3.65 11.46 -4.18
C SER A 23 2.51 10.47 -3.93
N GLY A 24 2.01 10.38 -2.70
CA GLY A 24 0.86 9.55 -2.31
C GLY A 24 1.21 8.12 -1.90
N TRP A 25 2.49 7.77 -1.76
CA TRP A 25 2.91 6.46 -1.25
C TRP A 25 2.68 6.32 0.24
N ILE A 26 2.26 5.14 0.70
CA ILE A 26 2.11 4.83 2.12
C ILE A 26 3.16 3.80 2.55
N GLY A 27 3.70 3.97 3.75
CA GLY A 27 4.61 3.01 4.39
C GLY A 27 3.86 2.10 5.34
N VAL A 28 4.34 0.86 5.49
CA VAL A 28 3.81 -0.14 6.43
C VAL A 28 4.93 -0.57 7.37
N TRP A 29 4.66 -0.61 8.68
CA TRP A 29 5.59 -1.17 9.66
C TRP A 29 5.57 -2.71 9.57
N LEU A 30 6.74 -3.32 9.35
CA LEU A 30 6.88 -4.78 9.23
C LEU A 30 7.42 -5.44 10.51
N ASP A 31 7.82 -4.63 11.48
CA ASP A 31 8.31 -5.01 12.81
C ASP A 31 7.20 -5.05 13.88
N ALA A 32 5.98 -4.67 13.51
CA ALA A 32 4.77 -4.78 14.32
C ALA A 32 3.98 -6.07 14.01
N ALA A 33 2.80 -6.22 14.60
CA ALA A 33 1.88 -7.30 14.21
C ALA A 33 1.35 -7.03 12.79
N VAL A 34 1.72 -7.88 11.84
CA VAL A 34 1.33 -7.76 10.43
C VAL A 34 0.29 -8.81 10.07
N ALA A 35 -0.88 -8.36 9.59
CA ALA A 35 -1.83 -9.20 8.87
C ALA A 35 -1.31 -9.41 7.44
N TRP A 36 -0.68 -10.57 7.19
CA TRP A 36 0.00 -10.84 5.93
C TRP A 36 -0.93 -10.93 4.71
N GLU A 37 -2.16 -11.41 4.90
CA GLU A 37 -3.16 -11.48 3.82
C GLU A 37 -3.55 -10.07 3.36
N ASP A 38 -3.90 -9.17 4.30
CA ASP A 38 -4.17 -7.77 3.97
C ASP A 38 -2.97 -7.06 3.33
N LEU A 39 -1.74 -7.41 3.74
CA LEU A 39 -0.52 -6.82 3.18
C LEU A 39 -0.31 -7.28 1.74
N ASP A 40 -0.60 -8.55 1.42
CA ASP A 40 -0.56 -9.05 0.03
C ASP A 40 -1.53 -8.27 -0.85
N ASP A 41 -2.77 -8.06 -0.39
CA ASP A 41 -3.76 -7.26 -1.10
C ASP A 41 -3.31 -5.81 -1.30
N LEU A 42 -2.78 -5.18 -0.25
CA LEU A 42 -2.27 -3.81 -0.33
C LEU A 42 -1.09 -3.69 -1.32
N LEU A 43 -0.19 -4.66 -1.35
CA LEU A 43 0.93 -4.71 -2.28
C LEU A 43 0.46 -4.90 -3.73
N ARG A 44 -0.56 -5.73 -3.97
CA ARG A 44 -1.18 -5.90 -5.30
C ARG A 44 -1.82 -4.62 -5.78
N ASP A 45 -2.60 -3.95 -4.94
CA ASP A 45 -3.22 -2.67 -5.27
C ASP A 45 -2.17 -1.61 -5.59
N ALA A 46 -1.14 -1.47 -4.74
CA ALA A 46 -0.02 -0.55 -4.98
C ALA A 46 0.71 -0.87 -6.28
N TYR A 47 0.92 -2.15 -6.59
CA TYR A 47 1.55 -2.58 -7.82
C TYR A 47 0.73 -2.19 -9.06
N VAL A 48 -0.57 -2.44 -9.06
CA VAL A 48 -1.45 -2.12 -10.20
C VAL A 48 -1.46 -0.62 -10.52
N LEU A 49 -1.31 0.24 -9.51
CA LEU A 49 -1.24 1.70 -9.71
C LEU A 49 -0.02 2.15 -10.51
N VAL A 50 1.09 1.42 -10.44
CA VAL A 50 2.36 1.79 -11.10
C VAL A 50 2.74 0.88 -12.27
N ALA A 51 2.13 -0.31 -12.34
CA ALA A 51 2.47 -1.31 -13.35
C ALA A 51 2.02 -0.90 -14.76
N PRO A 52 2.75 -1.32 -15.81
CA PRO A 52 2.27 -1.21 -17.19
C PRO A 52 0.93 -1.94 -17.35
N LYS A 53 -0.01 -1.37 -18.12
CA LYS A 53 -1.40 -1.87 -18.27
C LYS A 53 -1.54 -3.39 -18.43
N ARG A 54 -0.70 -3.99 -19.28
CA ARG A 54 -0.74 -5.44 -19.56
C ARG A 54 -0.37 -6.28 -18.35
N LEU A 55 0.54 -5.79 -17.53
CA LEU A 55 1.08 -6.50 -16.36
C LEU A 55 0.23 -6.23 -15.11
N GLY A 56 -0.32 -5.03 -14.95
CA GLY A 56 -1.32 -4.77 -13.92
C GLY A 56 -2.56 -5.66 -14.09
N ALA A 57 -3.02 -5.82 -15.34
CA ALA A 57 -4.16 -6.69 -15.65
C ALA A 57 -3.92 -8.19 -15.35
N SER A 58 -2.66 -8.65 -15.26
CA SER A 58 -2.38 -10.06 -14.94
C SER A 58 -2.29 -10.35 -13.43
N VAL A 59 -2.26 -9.31 -12.59
CA VAL A 59 -2.13 -9.44 -11.12
C VAL A 59 -3.47 -9.28 -10.41
N LEU A 60 -4.47 -8.68 -11.06
CA LEU A 60 -5.84 -8.63 -10.56
C LEU A 60 -6.42 -10.07 -10.47
N PRO A 61 -7.11 -10.42 -9.38
CA PRO A 61 -7.82 -11.70 -9.31
C PRO A 61 -8.83 -11.77 -10.47
N ARG A 62 -8.81 -12.90 -11.18
CA ARG A 62 -9.73 -13.18 -12.29
C ARG A 62 -11.13 -13.49 -11.78
#